data_AF-A0A945KG93-F1
#
_entry.id   AF-A0A945KG93-F1
#
_cell.length_a   1.000
_cell.length_b   1.000
_cell.length_c   1.000
_cell.angle_alpha   90.00
_cell.angle_beta   90.00
_cell.angle_gamma   90.00
#
_symmetry.space_group_name_H-M   'P 1'
#
loop_
_entity.id
_entity.type
_entity.pdbx_description
1 polymer ?
#
loop_
_entity_poly.entity_id
_entity_poly.type
_entity_poly.pdbx_seq_one_letter_code
_entity_poly.pdbx_strand_id
1 'polypeptide(L)'
;MGPAPVSTASTPSDHLQNKAKLVAMLGVHSAIHLLLDNACGEVWLGQQKAGWFDAGAAHWYEMQLFNQTLNYCIDEVKLRANFKNGQWFVHVKNHLATHSEPILPAMLRKMTGHLDVEDHPFSWSLFDWLVRAHPDKTTDLLLSLKAKRSSRAAFQEVFKWNVARVEQEWRAWVAAEYPSKNPKPRKKL
;
A
#
# COMPACT_ATOMS: atom_id res chain seq x y z
N MET A 1 27.89 14.37 52.45
CA MET A 1 27.56 14.35 51.01
C MET A 1 26.83 13.04 50.73
N GLY A 2 25.51 13.07 50.57
CA GLY A 2 24.73 11.88 50.21
C GLY A 2 24.80 11.62 48.70
N PRO A 3 24.72 10.37 48.23
CA PRO A 3 24.76 10.08 46.80
C PRO A 3 23.51 10.65 46.12
N ALA A 4 23.70 11.25 44.94
CA ALA A 4 22.60 11.77 44.13
C ALA A 4 21.66 10.62 43.71
N PRO A 5 20.33 10.85 43.65
CA PRO A 5 19.40 9.83 43.22
C PRO A 5 19.63 9.52 41.74
N VAL A 6 19.89 8.25 41.44
CA VAL A 6 19.91 7.73 40.08
C VAL A 6 18.48 7.81 39.54
N SER A 7 18.23 8.80 38.68
CA SER A 7 17.00 8.85 37.88
C SER A 7 17.03 7.68 36.90
N THR A 8 16.28 6.62 37.20
CA THR A 8 15.95 5.60 36.21
C THR A 8 14.96 6.22 35.24
N ALA A 9 15.43 6.58 34.05
CA ALA A 9 14.55 6.91 32.94
C ALA A 9 13.63 5.70 32.69
N SER A 10 12.37 5.82 33.09
CA SER A 10 11.36 4.80 32.87
C SER A 10 11.16 4.64 31.36
N THR A 11 11.58 3.51 30.81
CA THR A 11 11.24 3.12 29.44
C THR A 11 9.73 3.23 29.29
N PRO A 12 9.19 3.92 28.28
CA PRO A 12 7.75 4.01 28.10
C PRO A 12 7.15 2.60 28.07
N SER A 13 6.06 2.35 28.81
CA SER A 13 5.44 1.03 28.84
C SER A 13 5.10 0.56 27.42
N ASP A 14 5.25 -0.74 27.14
CA ASP A 14 5.00 -1.31 25.81
C ASP A 14 3.61 -0.94 25.25
N HIS A 15 2.63 -0.71 26.13
CA HIS A 15 1.30 -0.24 25.77
C HIS A 15 1.29 1.18 25.16
N LEU A 16 2.05 2.12 25.74
CA LEU A 16 2.20 3.48 25.20
C LEU A 16 3.01 3.47 23.89
N GLN A 17 4.06 2.65 23.81
CA GLN A 17 4.83 2.48 22.58
C GLN A 17 3.97 1.92 21.44
N ASN A 18 3.10 0.95 21.72
CA ASN A 18 2.16 0.39 20.75
C ASN A 18 1.15 1.43 20.26
N LYS A 19 0.65 2.31 21.14
CA LYS A 19 -0.23 3.42 20.76
C LYS A 19 0.50 4.46 19.90
N ALA A 20 1.73 4.81 20.24
CA ALA A 20 2.53 5.75 19.44
C ALA A 20 2.83 5.20 18.04
N LYS A 21 3.19 3.91 17.93
CA LYS A 21 3.37 3.24 16.65
C LYS A 21 2.08 3.26 15.82
N LEU A 22 0.94 2.95 16.44
CA LEU A 22 -0.35 2.97 15.75
C LEU A 22 -0.67 4.36 15.18
N VAL A 23 -0.50 5.42 15.98
CA VAL A 23 -0.69 6.80 15.54
C VAL A 23 0.25 7.16 14.39
N ALA A 24 1.52 6.76 14.47
CA ALA A 24 2.48 7.02 13.40
C ALA A 24 2.12 6.30 12.09
N MET A 25 1.70 5.04 12.16
CA MET A 25 1.27 4.28 10.98
C MET A 25 0.01 4.90 10.35
N LEU A 26 -0.99 5.27 11.16
CA LEU A 26 -2.19 5.95 10.70
C LEU A 26 -1.86 7.32 10.07
N GLY A 27 -0.93 8.05 10.68
CA GLY A 27 -0.43 9.33 10.16
C GLY A 27 0.23 9.18 8.80
N VAL A 28 1.10 8.18 8.63
CA VAL A 28 1.72 7.85 7.33
C VAL A 28 0.64 7.51 6.30
N HIS A 29 -0.24 6.58 6.62
CA HIS A 29 -1.29 6.13 5.71
C HIS A 29 -2.16 7.30 5.24
N SER A 30 -2.66 8.11 6.17
CA SER A 30 -3.54 9.25 5.87
C SER A 30 -2.80 10.37 5.13
N ALA A 31 -1.54 10.63 5.49
CA ALA A 31 -0.75 11.67 4.83
C ALA A 31 -0.47 11.32 3.37
N ILE A 32 -0.26 10.05 3.02
CA ILE A 32 0.00 9.66 1.63
C ILE A 32 -1.21 9.91 0.74
N HIS A 33 -2.45 9.63 1.19
CA HIS A 33 -3.66 10.00 0.44
C HIS A 33 -3.68 11.51 0.14
N LEU A 34 -3.52 12.34 1.18
CA LEU A 34 -3.53 13.80 1.04
C LEU A 34 -2.40 14.32 0.14
N LEU A 35 -1.22 13.72 0.24
CA LEU A 35 -0.08 14.07 -0.60
C LEU A 35 -0.32 13.69 -2.05
N LEU A 36 -0.87 12.51 -2.34
CA LEU A 36 -1.20 12.11 -3.70
C LEU A 36 -2.30 12.99 -4.29
N ASP A 37 -3.30 13.37 -3.51
CA ASP A 37 -4.39 14.23 -3.99
C ASP A 37 -3.89 15.65 -4.32
N ASN A 38 -2.92 16.17 -3.57
CA ASN A 38 -2.36 17.49 -3.79
C ASN A 38 -1.20 17.53 -4.82
N ALA A 39 -0.40 16.46 -4.90
CA ALA A 39 0.82 16.42 -5.71
C ALA A 39 0.50 16.47 -7.21
N CYS A 40 0.94 17.50 -7.93
CA CYS A 40 0.64 17.67 -9.37
C CYS A 40 -0.85 18.02 -9.67
N GLY A 41 -1.50 18.77 -8.79
CA GLY A 41 -2.83 19.35 -8.99
C GLY A 41 -3.91 18.71 -8.10
N GLU A 42 -4.88 19.49 -7.62
CA GLU A 42 -5.93 19.04 -6.69
C GLU A 42 -6.91 18.08 -7.37
N VAL A 43 -6.58 16.80 -7.32
CA VAL A 43 -7.37 15.75 -7.95
C VAL A 43 -7.41 14.55 -7.02
N TRP A 44 -8.59 14.27 -6.47
CA TRP A 44 -8.79 13.09 -5.65
C TRP A 44 -8.80 11.81 -6.49
N LEU A 45 -7.72 11.04 -6.41
CA LEU A 45 -7.53 9.80 -7.16
C LEU A 45 -8.51 8.71 -6.74
N GLY A 46 -8.85 8.67 -5.45
CA GLY A 46 -9.75 7.68 -4.86
C GLY A 46 -11.16 7.69 -5.44
N GLN A 47 -11.67 8.84 -5.87
CA GLN A 47 -12.97 8.92 -6.56
C GLN A 47 -12.90 8.67 -8.08
N GLN A 48 -11.71 8.58 -8.67
CA GLN A 48 -11.52 8.42 -10.11
C GLN A 48 -11.39 6.97 -10.56
N LYS A 49 -11.87 6.03 -9.74
CA LYS A 49 -11.71 4.58 -9.98
C LYS A 49 -10.24 4.17 -10.06
N ALA A 50 -9.36 4.96 -9.42
CA ALA A 50 -7.93 4.69 -9.25
C ALA A 50 -7.61 4.34 -7.78
N GLY A 51 -8.56 3.77 -7.05
CA GLY A 51 -8.40 3.46 -5.63
C GLY A 51 -7.23 2.52 -5.35
N TRP A 52 -6.90 1.65 -6.30
CA TRP A 52 -5.74 0.77 -6.21
C TRP A 52 -4.42 1.53 -6.10
N PHE A 53 -4.29 2.69 -6.76
CA PHE A 53 -3.06 3.49 -6.72
C PHE A 53 -3.00 4.27 -5.41
N ASP A 54 -4.14 4.85 -5.03
CA ASP A 54 -4.34 5.63 -3.81
C ASP A 54 -4.06 4.80 -2.54
N ALA A 55 -4.84 3.74 -2.31
CA ALA A 55 -4.66 2.82 -1.18
C ALA A 55 -3.36 2.01 -1.28
N GLY A 56 -2.98 1.61 -2.50
CA GLY A 56 -1.75 0.84 -2.73
C GLY A 56 -0.51 1.61 -2.29
N ALA A 57 -0.44 2.91 -2.62
CA ALA A 57 0.65 3.78 -2.18
C ALA A 57 0.65 3.97 -0.66
N ALA A 58 -0.51 4.26 -0.05
CA ALA A 58 -0.61 4.45 1.40
C ALA A 58 -0.08 3.23 2.17
N HIS A 59 -0.53 2.04 1.80
CA HIS A 59 -0.03 0.80 2.39
C HIS A 59 1.43 0.50 2.04
N TRP A 60 1.92 0.90 0.87
CA TRP A 60 3.32 0.71 0.51
C TRP A 60 4.25 1.44 1.46
N TYR A 61 3.97 2.71 1.76
CA TYR A 61 4.77 3.48 2.71
C TYR A 61 4.68 2.92 4.14
N GLU A 62 3.51 2.45 4.58
CA GLU A 62 3.40 1.72 5.85
C GLU A 62 4.31 0.48 5.86
N MET A 63 4.30 -0.30 4.78
CA MET A 63 5.15 -1.48 4.65
C MET A 63 6.64 -1.12 4.66
N GLN A 64 7.07 -0.05 3.97
CA GLN A 64 8.48 0.36 3.96
C GLN A 64 8.99 0.84 5.31
N LEU A 65 8.15 1.53 6.08
CA LEU A 65 8.54 2.10 7.37
C LEU A 65 8.40 1.11 8.52
N PHE A 66 7.38 0.25 8.47
CA PHE A 66 7.02 -0.60 9.62
C PHE A 66 7.08 -2.11 9.32
N ASN A 67 7.36 -2.50 8.07
CA ASN A 67 7.19 -3.87 7.57
C ASN A 67 5.81 -4.44 7.91
N GLN A 68 4.76 -3.60 7.95
CA GLN A 68 3.42 -4.00 8.38
C GLN A 68 2.37 -2.98 7.93
N THR A 69 1.18 -3.45 7.54
CA THR A 69 0.01 -2.61 7.17
C THR A 69 -1.18 -2.93 8.07
N LEU A 70 -1.53 -2.03 9.00
CA LEU A 70 -2.60 -2.29 9.97
C LEU A 70 -3.76 -1.29 9.89
N ASN A 71 -3.59 -0.23 9.12
CA ASN A 71 -4.50 0.91 9.15
C ASN A 71 -5.22 1.05 7.83
N TYR A 72 -6.38 1.67 7.95
CA TYR A 72 -7.27 2.00 6.86
C TYR A 72 -7.74 3.44 7.11
N CYS A 73 -7.85 4.26 6.07
CA CYS A 73 -8.36 5.62 6.21
C CYS A 73 -9.88 5.65 6.41
N ILE A 74 -10.47 6.83 6.69
CA ILE A 74 -11.90 6.96 7.03
C ILE A 74 -12.83 6.41 5.92
N ASP A 75 -12.42 6.52 4.66
CA ASP A 75 -13.19 6.02 3.51
C ASP A 75 -13.06 4.50 3.32
N GLU A 76 -12.09 3.88 3.97
CA GLU A 76 -11.83 2.43 3.98
C GLU A 76 -12.45 1.75 5.22
N VAL A 77 -13.12 2.50 6.12
CA VAL A 77 -13.59 2.06 7.46
C VAL A 77 -14.64 0.97 7.46
N LYS A 78 -15.18 0.57 6.30
CA LYS A 78 -15.97 -0.67 6.22
C LYS A 78 -15.16 -1.90 6.65
N LEU A 79 -13.84 -1.77 6.80
CA LEU A 79 -12.90 -2.85 7.09
C LEU A 79 -12.30 -2.72 8.51
N ARG A 80 -12.85 -3.45 9.49
CA ARG A 80 -12.16 -3.71 10.78
C ARG A 80 -11.16 -4.86 10.64
N ALA A 81 -10.25 -4.82 9.66
CA ALA A 81 -9.49 -6.01 9.30
C ALA A 81 -7.98 -5.82 9.44
N ASN A 82 -7.40 -6.36 10.50
CA ASN A 82 -5.98 -6.75 10.56
C ASN A 82 -5.72 -7.91 9.58
N PHE A 83 -6.00 -7.72 8.29
CA PHE A 83 -5.98 -8.79 7.30
C PHE A 83 -4.57 -9.37 7.21
N LYS A 84 -4.45 -10.67 7.53
CA LYS A 84 -3.17 -11.39 7.65
C LYS A 84 -2.15 -10.64 8.53
N ASN A 85 -2.62 -9.94 9.56
CA ASN A 85 -1.80 -9.11 10.47
C ASN A 85 -0.93 -8.06 9.75
N GLY A 86 -1.36 -7.60 8.57
CA GLY A 86 -0.59 -6.64 7.76
C GLY A 86 0.67 -7.21 7.14
N GLN A 87 0.76 -8.53 6.99
CA GLN A 87 1.92 -9.25 6.48
C GLN A 87 1.59 -9.87 5.12
N TRP A 88 1.70 -9.08 4.06
CA TRP A 88 1.06 -9.39 2.78
C TRP A 88 1.95 -10.09 1.75
N PHE A 89 3.29 -10.02 1.83
CA PHE A 89 4.19 -10.61 0.84
C PHE A 89 3.87 -12.08 0.53
N VAL A 90 3.92 -12.95 1.55
CA VAL A 90 3.69 -14.39 1.37
C VAL A 90 2.25 -14.67 0.95
N HIS A 91 1.30 -13.90 1.47
CA HIS A 91 -0.11 -14.08 1.13
C HIS A 91 -0.36 -13.80 -0.34
N VAL A 92 0.09 -12.65 -0.85
CA VAL A 92 -0.05 -12.27 -2.26
C VAL A 92 0.67 -13.27 -3.15
N LYS A 93 1.93 -13.62 -2.83
CA LYS A 93 2.69 -14.60 -3.61
C LYS A 93 1.95 -15.93 -3.74
N ASN A 94 1.48 -16.47 -2.63
CA ASN A 94 0.76 -17.74 -2.63
C ASN A 94 -0.58 -17.63 -3.37
N HIS A 95 -1.33 -16.54 -3.16
CA HIS A 95 -2.62 -16.35 -3.83
C HIS A 95 -2.46 -16.30 -5.35
N LEU A 96 -1.50 -15.51 -5.85
CA LEU A 96 -1.25 -15.38 -7.29
C LEU A 96 -0.69 -16.66 -7.94
N ALA A 97 -0.04 -17.52 -7.15
CA ALA A 97 0.45 -18.82 -7.60
C ALA A 97 -0.65 -19.88 -7.68
N THR A 98 -1.66 -19.82 -6.80
CA THR A 98 -2.72 -20.84 -6.73
C THR A 98 -3.98 -20.46 -7.52
N HIS A 99 -4.24 -19.17 -7.75
CA HIS A 99 -5.44 -18.68 -8.44
C HIS A 99 -5.05 -18.03 -9.77
N SER A 100 -5.64 -18.52 -10.86
CA SER A 100 -5.36 -18.04 -12.22
C SER A 100 -6.32 -16.95 -12.67
N GLU A 101 -7.39 -16.71 -11.91
CA GLU A 101 -8.42 -15.72 -12.22
C GLU A 101 -7.83 -14.30 -12.25
N PRO A 102 -8.13 -13.49 -13.29
CA PRO A 102 -7.64 -12.13 -13.38
C PRO A 102 -8.17 -11.21 -12.27
N ILE A 103 -7.27 -10.53 -11.55
CA ILE A 103 -7.60 -9.62 -10.45
C ILE A 103 -7.73 -8.18 -10.95
N LEU A 104 -6.82 -7.75 -11.83
CA LEU A 104 -6.72 -6.35 -12.23
C LEU A 104 -7.98 -5.81 -12.91
N PRO A 105 -8.68 -6.54 -13.80
CA PRO A 105 -9.85 -5.99 -14.50
C PRO A 105 -10.97 -5.49 -13.57
N ALA A 106 -11.18 -6.17 -12.44
CA ALA A 106 -12.18 -5.78 -11.44
C ALA A 106 -11.64 -4.68 -10.52
N MET A 107 -10.45 -4.87 -9.98
CA MET A 107 -9.83 -3.96 -9.01
C MET A 107 -9.56 -2.57 -9.59
N LEU A 108 -9.07 -2.47 -10.83
CA LEU A 108 -8.71 -1.20 -11.49
C LEU A 108 -9.90 -0.26 -11.80
N ARG A 109 -11.12 -0.65 -11.43
CA ARG A 109 -12.36 0.11 -11.62
C ARG A 109 -12.98 0.59 -10.30
N LYS A 110 -12.38 0.19 -9.17
CA LYS A 110 -12.89 0.50 -7.83
C LYS A 110 -12.37 1.87 -7.37
N MET A 111 -13.25 2.60 -6.69
CA MET A 111 -12.89 3.77 -5.88
C MET A 111 -12.26 3.28 -4.58
N THR A 112 -11.49 4.12 -3.88
CA THR A 112 -10.81 3.74 -2.62
C THR A 112 -11.79 3.15 -1.61
N GLY A 113 -12.91 3.84 -1.31
CA GLY A 113 -13.94 3.32 -0.40
C GLY A 113 -14.82 2.18 -0.93
N HIS A 114 -14.56 1.71 -2.15
CA HIS A 114 -15.19 0.52 -2.75
C HIS A 114 -14.21 -0.66 -2.86
N LEU A 115 -12.99 -0.53 -2.36
CA LEU A 115 -12.07 -1.65 -2.23
C LEU A 115 -12.59 -2.59 -1.14
N ASP A 116 -12.61 -3.87 -1.46
CA ASP A 116 -12.83 -4.96 -0.52
C ASP A 116 -11.52 -5.23 0.23
N VAL A 117 -11.59 -5.89 1.39
CA VAL A 117 -10.41 -6.24 2.21
C VAL A 117 -9.29 -6.88 1.40
N GLU A 118 -9.64 -7.72 0.44
CA GLU A 118 -8.70 -8.47 -0.38
C GLU A 118 -8.08 -7.61 -1.49
N ASP A 119 -8.70 -6.51 -1.91
CA ASP A 119 -8.11 -5.63 -2.92
C ASP A 119 -6.92 -4.84 -2.36
N HIS A 120 -6.89 -4.53 -1.07
CA HIS A 120 -5.80 -3.75 -0.44
C HIS A 120 -4.41 -4.40 -0.61
N PRO A 121 -4.19 -5.68 -0.28
CA PRO A 121 -2.91 -6.34 -0.50
C PRO A 121 -2.54 -6.42 -1.99
N PHE A 122 -3.50 -6.58 -2.90
CA PHE A 122 -3.20 -6.58 -4.33
C PHE A 122 -2.87 -5.17 -4.86
N SER A 123 -3.56 -4.15 -4.37
CA SER A 123 -3.29 -2.74 -4.65
C SER A 123 -1.90 -2.34 -4.18
N TRP A 124 -1.55 -2.70 -2.94
CA TRP A 124 -0.20 -2.55 -2.38
C TRP A 124 0.84 -3.25 -3.25
N SER A 125 0.61 -4.51 -3.61
CA SER A 125 1.57 -5.29 -4.38
C SER A 125 1.76 -4.77 -5.81
N LEU A 126 0.68 -4.29 -6.44
CA LEU A 126 0.76 -3.67 -7.75
C LEU A 126 1.55 -2.35 -7.69
N PHE A 127 1.34 -1.56 -6.65
CA PHE A 127 2.14 -0.35 -6.42
C PHE A 127 3.61 -0.68 -6.12
N ASP A 128 3.89 -1.72 -5.33
CA ASP A 128 5.26 -2.19 -5.04
C ASP A 128 6.00 -2.59 -6.32
N TRP A 129 5.31 -3.29 -7.23
CA TRP A 129 5.84 -3.61 -8.55
C TRP A 129 6.17 -2.35 -9.37
N LEU A 130 5.29 -1.34 -9.38
CA LEU A 130 5.55 -0.09 -10.08
C LEU A 130 6.81 0.60 -9.55
N VAL A 131 6.90 0.83 -8.25
CA VAL A 131 8.01 1.60 -7.67
C VAL A 131 9.34 0.85 -7.70
N ARG A 132 9.34 -0.49 -7.67
CA ARG A 132 10.57 -1.29 -7.66
C ARG A 132 11.01 -1.75 -9.05
N ALA A 133 10.09 -2.12 -9.93
CA ALA A 133 10.41 -2.61 -11.28
C ALA A 133 10.35 -1.51 -12.34
N HIS A 134 9.54 -0.46 -12.13
CA HIS A 134 9.26 0.60 -13.11
C HIS A 134 9.21 2.00 -12.47
N PRO A 135 10.23 2.40 -11.69
CA PRO A 135 10.20 3.67 -10.96
C PRO A 135 10.02 4.89 -11.88
N ASP A 136 10.61 4.85 -13.07
CA ASP A 136 10.47 5.84 -14.13
C ASP A 136 9.04 5.96 -14.65
N LYS A 137 8.28 4.86 -14.68
CA LYS A 137 6.88 4.83 -15.15
C LYS A 137 5.87 5.19 -14.07
N THR A 138 6.25 5.13 -12.80
CA THR A 138 5.32 5.41 -11.69
C THR A 138 4.83 6.86 -11.75
N THR A 139 5.73 7.81 -11.98
CA THR A 139 5.39 9.23 -12.13
C THR A 139 4.50 9.47 -13.33
N ASP A 140 4.84 8.91 -14.49
CA ASP A 140 4.03 9.05 -15.72
C ASP A 140 2.61 8.49 -15.52
N LEU A 141 2.48 7.37 -14.81
CA LEU A 141 1.21 6.76 -14.51
C LEU A 141 0.36 7.63 -13.57
N LEU A 142 0.96 8.19 -12.52
CA LEU A 142 0.30 9.14 -11.63
C LEU A 142 -0.24 10.34 -12.42
N LEU A 143 0.57 10.92 -13.30
CA LEU A 143 0.16 12.07 -14.12
C LEU A 143 -1.00 11.72 -15.07
N SER A 144 -0.96 10.55 -15.71
CA SER A 144 -2.05 10.08 -16.58
C SER A 144 -3.35 9.85 -15.79
N LEU A 145 -3.26 9.26 -14.60
CA LEU A 145 -4.41 9.09 -13.70
C LEU A 145 -4.98 10.45 -13.25
N LYS A 146 -4.12 11.42 -12.91
CA LYS A 146 -4.53 12.79 -12.55
C LYS A 146 -5.17 13.55 -13.71
N ALA A 147 -4.80 13.23 -14.95
CA ALA A 147 -5.48 13.69 -16.15
C ALA A 147 -6.83 12.98 -16.39
N LYS A 148 -7.38 12.30 -15.37
CA LYS A 148 -8.66 11.58 -15.39
C LYS A 148 -8.72 10.45 -16.41
N ARG A 149 -7.56 9.92 -16.82
CA ARG A 149 -7.52 8.72 -17.66
C ARG A 149 -7.88 7.51 -16.80
N SER A 150 -8.71 6.62 -17.35
CA SER A 150 -8.96 5.33 -16.70
C SER A 150 -7.64 4.56 -16.53
N SER A 151 -7.51 3.74 -15.48
CA SER A 151 -6.33 2.88 -15.25
C SER A 151 -5.92 2.09 -16.50
N ARG A 152 -6.90 1.56 -17.26
CA ARG A 152 -6.65 0.86 -18.53
C ARG A 152 -5.97 1.76 -19.57
N ALA A 153 -6.48 2.98 -19.74
CA ALA A 153 -5.93 3.93 -20.69
C ALA A 153 -4.54 4.40 -20.25
N ALA A 154 -4.35 4.64 -18.95
CA ALA A 154 -3.06 5.04 -18.38
C ALA A 154 -1.99 3.95 -18.58
N PHE A 155 -2.30 2.67 -18.33
CA PHE A 155 -1.38 1.58 -18.65
C PHE A 155 -1.06 1.48 -20.14
N GLN A 156 -2.06 1.62 -21.02
CA GLN A 156 -1.83 1.61 -22.47
C GLN A 156 -0.98 2.80 -22.93
N GLU A 157 -1.10 3.96 -22.28
CA GLU A 157 -0.32 5.15 -22.59
C GLU A 157 1.13 5.01 -22.15
N VAL A 158 1.34 4.62 -20.88
CA VAL A 158 2.66 4.63 -20.23
C VAL A 158 3.48 3.38 -20.55
N PHE A 159 2.86 2.21 -20.52
CA PHE A 159 3.52 0.92 -20.74
C PHE A 159 3.34 0.37 -22.16
N LYS A 160 2.40 0.95 -22.94
CA LYS A 160 1.95 0.38 -24.23
C LYS A 160 1.37 -1.03 -24.08
N TRP A 161 0.86 -1.35 -22.89
CA TRP A 161 0.32 -2.65 -22.54
C TRP A 161 -1.18 -2.57 -22.24
N ASN A 162 -1.88 -3.65 -22.59
CA ASN A 162 -3.24 -3.86 -22.10
C ASN A 162 -3.21 -4.43 -20.67
N VAL A 163 -4.36 -4.42 -20.00
CA VAL A 163 -4.48 -4.87 -18.59
C VAL A 163 -4.07 -6.34 -18.40
N ALA A 164 -4.31 -7.21 -19.38
CA ALA A 164 -3.94 -8.63 -19.28
C ALA A 164 -2.42 -8.81 -19.24
N ARG A 165 -1.68 -8.05 -20.06
CA ARG A 165 -0.21 -8.05 -20.02
C ARG A 165 0.31 -7.45 -18.71
N VAL A 166 -0.26 -6.34 -18.23
CA VAL A 166 0.12 -5.78 -16.92
C VAL A 166 -0.04 -6.82 -15.82
N GLU A 167 -1.15 -7.57 -15.82
CA GLU A 167 -1.39 -8.62 -14.85
C GLU A 167 -0.36 -9.75 -14.94
N GLN A 168 -0.03 -10.20 -16.15
CA GLN A 168 0.98 -11.23 -16.36
C GLN A 168 2.36 -10.80 -15.83
N GLU A 169 2.80 -9.59 -16.19
CA GLU A 169 4.11 -9.05 -15.82
C GLU A 169 4.21 -8.83 -14.30
N TRP A 170 3.16 -8.27 -13.69
CA TRP A 170 3.05 -8.11 -12.24
C TRP A 170 3.10 -9.47 -11.51
N ARG A 171 2.32 -10.46 -11.95
CA ARG A 171 2.33 -11.82 -11.35
C ARG A 171 3.69 -12.49 -11.46
N ALA A 172 4.33 -12.39 -12.63
CA ALA A 172 5.65 -12.96 -12.85
C ALA A 172 6.69 -12.32 -11.91
N TRP A 173 6.65 -10.99 -11.76
CA TRP A 173 7.52 -10.26 -10.86
C TRP A 173 7.28 -10.65 -9.40
N VAL A 174 6.03 -10.75 -8.94
CA VAL A 174 5.71 -11.20 -7.57
C VAL A 174 6.26 -12.60 -7.31
N ALA A 175 6.11 -13.54 -8.26
CA ALA A 175 6.61 -14.90 -8.11
C ALA A 175 8.14 -14.93 -7.92
N ALA A 176 8.86 -14.09 -8.66
CA ALA A 176 10.32 -13.98 -8.60
C ALA A 176 10.81 -13.26 -7.34
N GLU A 177 10.21 -12.13 -6.99
CA GLU A 177 10.77 -11.18 -6.03
C GLU A 177 10.26 -11.35 -4.60
N TYR A 178 9.03 -11.88 -4.40
CA TYR A 178 8.47 -11.95 -3.06
C TYR A 178 9.09 -13.10 -2.25
N PRO A 179 9.40 -12.86 -0.96
CA PRO A 179 10.03 -13.87 -0.12
C PRO A 179 9.05 -15.00 0.23
N SER A 180 9.60 -16.18 0.58
CA SER A 180 8.81 -17.31 1.07
C SER A 180 8.38 -17.17 2.54
N LYS A 181 8.89 -16.16 3.26
CA LYS A 181 8.52 -15.80 4.64
C LYS A 181 8.37 -14.30 4.74
N ASN A 182 7.35 -13.84 5.46
CA ASN A 182 7.14 -12.42 5.67
C ASN A 182 8.27 -11.83 6.54
N PRO A 183 8.73 -10.60 6.25
CA PRO A 183 9.67 -9.90 7.11
C PRO A 183 9.04 -9.62 8.48
N LYS A 184 9.84 -9.56 9.55
CA LYS A 184 9.29 -9.24 10.88
C LYS A 184 8.86 -7.77 10.93
N PRO A 185 7.72 -7.45 11.58
CA PRO A 185 7.34 -6.06 11.84
C PRO A 185 8.42 -5.30 12.60
N ARG A 186 8.64 -4.03 12.25
CA ARG A 186 9.55 -3.16 12.98
C ARG A 186 8.91 -2.72 14.28
N LYS A 187 9.67 -2.79 15.38
CA LYS A 187 9.20 -2.47 16.74
C LYS A 187 9.32 -0.97 17.08
N LYS A 188 10.17 -0.24 16.36
CA LYS A 188 10.47 1.18 16.57
C LYS A 188 10.57 1.88 15.21
N LEU A 189 10.27 3.17 15.20
CA LEU A 189 10.63 4.10 14.12
C LEU A 189 12.14 4.31 14.11
#